data_AF-A0A8U0ICW3-F1
#
_entry.id   AF-A0A8U0ICW3-F1
#
_cell.length_a   1.000
_cell.length_b   1.000
_cell.length_c   1.000
_cell.angle_alpha   90.00
_cell.angle_beta   90.00
_cell.angle_gamma   90.00
#
_symmetry.space_group_name_H-M   'P 1'
#
loop_
_entity.id
_entity.type
_entity.pdbx_description
1 polymer ?
#
loop_
_entity_poly.entity_id
_entity_poly.type
_entity_poly.pdbx_seq_one_letter_code
_entity_poly.pdbx_strand_id
1 'polypeptide(L)'
;MTELTPVPWEDLEAATGPPTATEVREYVAEMTGEVSDAEADRDGFETVKTAYDAWKTDRGEDRALSDQAAAFVVAYLLEREGVIDLSDAPQGSLVERRPSAERLRELFWEREQTLWWIAVECGVHYSLVTFWLWEDDVPLAERNLSDATQRQIEGESGN
;
A
#
# COMPACT_ATOMS: atom_id res chain seq x y z
N MET A 1 26.67 5.63 -10.44
CA MET A 1 25.41 5.88 -9.73
C MET A 1 24.55 6.62 -10.71
N THR A 2 23.44 6.03 -11.13
CA THR A 2 22.46 6.72 -11.96
C THR A 2 21.73 7.65 -11.01
N GLU A 3 21.77 8.96 -11.25
CA GLU A 3 20.98 9.90 -10.46
C GLU A 3 19.51 9.59 -10.73
N LEU A 4 18.84 8.93 -9.77
CA LEU A 4 17.42 8.64 -9.84
C LEU A 4 16.67 9.95 -9.59
N THR A 5 15.77 10.33 -10.50
CA THR A 5 14.91 11.50 -10.32
C THR A 5 13.76 11.18 -9.38
N PRO A 6 13.56 11.94 -8.29
CA PRO A 6 12.40 11.81 -7.43
C PRO A 6 11.16 12.37 -8.11
N VAL A 7 10.06 11.64 -7.99
CA VAL A 7 8.72 12.05 -8.43
C VAL A 7 7.86 12.21 -7.18
N PRO A 8 7.44 13.45 -6.85
CA PRO A 8 6.52 13.71 -5.75
C PRO A 8 5.22 12.92 -5.89
N TRP A 9 4.63 12.53 -4.76
CA TRP A 9 3.34 11.84 -4.76
C TRP A 9 2.21 12.72 -5.28
N GLU A 10 2.25 14.04 -5.03
CA GLU A 10 1.27 15.00 -5.57
C GLU A 10 1.17 14.92 -7.10
N ASP A 11 2.29 14.87 -7.79
CA ASP A 11 2.34 14.78 -9.26
C ASP A 11 1.82 13.41 -9.75
N LEU A 12 2.12 12.34 -9.03
CA LEU A 12 1.60 11.01 -9.33
C LEU A 12 0.09 10.92 -9.13
N GLU A 13 -0.42 11.56 -8.08
CA GLU A 13 -1.84 11.62 -7.77
C GLU A 13 -2.63 12.40 -8.80
N ALA A 14 -2.09 13.53 -9.26
CA ALA A 14 -2.68 14.30 -10.34
C ALA A 14 -2.79 13.47 -11.64
N ALA A 15 -1.70 12.78 -12.01
CA ALA A 15 -1.62 12.05 -13.26
C ALA A 15 -2.39 10.71 -13.27
N THR A 16 -2.45 10.00 -12.14
CA THR A 16 -2.97 8.62 -12.07
C THR A 16 -4.10 8.41 -11.07
N GLY A 17 -4.48 9.44 -10.32
CA GLY A 17 -5.36 9.32 -9.17
C GLY A 17 -4.61 8.91 -7.90
N PRO A 18 -5.30 8.84 -6.74
CA PRO A 18 -4.69 8.49 -5.48
C PRO A 18 -4.00 7.12 -5.58
N PRO A 19 -2.93 6.86 -4.80
CA PRO A 19 -2.28 5.57 -4.84
C PRO A 19 -3.29 4.47 -4.58
N THR A 20 -3.08 3.36 -5.27
CA THR A 20 -3.98 2.21 -5.39
C THR A 20 -4.53 1.70 -4.06
N ALA A 21 -3.76 1.86 -2.99
CA ALA A 21 -4.12 1.43 -1.64
C ALA A 21 -5.06 2.39 -0.89
N THR A 22 -5.21 3.63 -1.34
CA THR A 22 -6.19 4.59 -0.79
C THR A 22 -7.63 4.16 -1.09
N GLU A 23 -7.87 3.47 -2.20
CA GLU A 23 -9.19 2.89 -2.53
C GLU A 23 -9.69 1.90 -1.47
N VAL A 24 -8.77 1.26 -0.76
CA VAL A 24 -9.07 0.25 0.25
C VAL A 24 -9.40 0.88 1.61
N ARG A 25 -8.95 2.12 1.86
CA ARG A 25 -9.12 2.78 3.16
C ARG A 25 -10.59 2.98 3.54
N GLU A 26 -11.45 3.30 2.58
CA GLU A 26 -12.89 3.50 2.81
C GLU A 26 -13.55 2.20 3.32
N TYR A 27 -13.23 1.06 2.70
CA TYR A 27 -13.71 -0.26 3.10
C TYR A 27 -13.22 -0.69 4.48
N VAL A 28 -11.96 -0.38 4.81
CA VAL A 28 -11.40 -0.65 6.13
C VAL A 28 -12.04 0.23 7.20
N ALA A 29 -12.31 1.50 6.89
CA ALA A 29 -12.97 2.42 7.80
C ALA A 29 -14.41 1.97 8.13
N GLU A 30 -15.17 1.52 7.12
CA GLU A 30 -16.50 0.94 7.32
C GLU A 30 -16.45 -0.28 8.25
N MET A 31 -15.52 -1.21 8.00
CA MET A 31 -15.32 -2.40 8.85
C MET A 31 -14.90 -2.05 10.28
N THR A 32 -14.10 -1.00 10.47
CA THR A 32 -13.72 -0.51 11.81
C THR A 32 -14.94 -0.02 12.59
N GLY A 33 -15.88 0.64 11.90
CA GLY A 33 -17.16 1.05 12.47
C GLY A 33 -18.03 -0.15 12.89
N GLU A 34 -18.14 -1.17 12.04
CA GLU A 34 -18.95 -2.37 12.31
C GLU A 34 -18.36 -3.32 13.37
N VAL A 35 -17.04 -3.42 13.44
CA VAL A 35 -16.34 -4.31 14.39
C VAL A 35 -16.30 -3.72 15.79
N SER A 36 -16.33 -2.39 15.94
CA SER A 36 -16.34 -1.73 17.26
C SER A 36 -17.51 -2.17 18.17
N ASP A 37 -18.59 -2.69 17.58
CA ASP A 37 -19.78 -3.19 18.27
C ASP A 37 -19.85 -4.74 18.38
N ALA A 38 -18.97 -5.49 17.73
CA ALA A 38 -19.07 -6.95 17.60
C ALA A 38 -17.78 -7.69 18.01
N GLU A 39 -17.85 -8.31 19.20
CA GLU A 39 -17.06 -9.40 19.80
C GLU A 39 -15.62 -9.67 19.29
N ALA A 40 -14.69 -9.65 20.24
CA ALA A 40 -13.24 -9.90 20.15
C ALA A 40 -12.80 -11.30 19.68
N ASP A 41 -13.68 -12.08 19.05
CA ASP A 41 -13.44 -13.46 18.59
C ASP A 41 -13.58 -13.62 17.06
N ARG A 42 -13.66 -12.52 16.30
CA ARG A 42 -13.64 -12.60 14.83
C ARG A 42 -12.29 -13.10 14.35
N ASP A 43 -12.32 -14.21 13.61
CA ASP A 43 -11.18 -14.73 12.87
C ASP A 43 -10.61 -13.64 11.95
N GLY A 44 -9.32 -13.33 12.12
CA GLY A 44 -8.65 -12.27 11.36
C GLY A 44 -8.69 -12.53 9.85
N PHE A 45 -8.64 -13.80 9.45
CA PHE A 45 -8.77 -14.19 8.04
C PHE A 45 -10.17 -13.86 7.48
N GLU A 46 -11.26 -14.24 8.16
CA GLU A 46 -12.61 -13.87 7.71
C GLU A 46 -12.85 -12.36 7.68
N THR A 47 -12.23 -11.61 8.59
CA THR A 47 -12.31 -10.13 8.61
C THR A 47 -11.61 -9.51 7.40
N VAL A 48 -10.37 -9.95 7.10
CA VAL A 48 -9.64 -9.53 5.89
C VAL A 48 -10.41 -9.88 4.63
N LYS A 49 -10.94 -11.10 4.57
CA LYS A 49 -11.72 -11.59 3.43
C LYS A 49 -12.98 -10.75 3.21
N THR A 50 -13.70 -10.41 4.27
CA THR A 50 -14.91 -9.59 4.17
C THR A 50 -14.61 -8.21 3.58
N ALA A 51 -13.59 -7.52 4.09
CA ALA A 51 -13.17 -6.22 3.56
C ALA A 51 -12.69 -6.32 2.10
N TYR A 52 -11.92 -7.35 1.79
CA TYR A 52 -11.44 -7.61 0.43
C TYR A 52 -12.58 -7.92 -0.55
N ASP A 53 -13.53 -8.78 -0.19
CA ASP A 53 -14.65 -9.17 -1.04
C ASP A 53 -15.58 -7.98 -1.29
N ALA A 54 -15.78 -7.11 -0.28
CA ALA A 54 -16.52 -5.86 -0.44
C ALA A 54 -15.85 -4.92 -1.45
N TRP A 55 -14.56 -4.64 -1.26
CA TRP A 55 -13.76 -3.83 -2.20
C TRP A 55 -13.77 -4.41 -3.62
N LYS A 56 -13.57 -5.73 -3.75
CA LYS A 56 -13.54 -6.42 -5.03
C LYS A 56 -14.90 -6.39 -5.74
N THR A 57 -15.99 -6.49 -4.99
CA THR A 57 -17.35 -6.46 -5.52
C THR A 57 -17.71 -5.06 -6.03
N ASP A 58 -17.38 -4.01 -5.27
CA ASP A 58 -17.64 -2.63 -5.69
C ASP A 58 -16.78 -2.21 -6.89
N ARG A 59 -15.47 -2.47 -6.83
CA ARG A 59 -14.53 -2.02 -7.87
C ARG A 59 -14.49 -2.90 -9.11
N GLY A 60 -14.89 -4.17 -9.02
CA GLY A 60 -15.01 -5.05 -10.19
C GLY A 60 -13.74 -5.11 -11.04
N GLU A 61 -13.86 -4.70 -12.31
CA GLU A 61 -12.76 -4.63 -13.29
C GLU A 61 -11.98 -3.31 -13.23
N ASP A 62 -12.53 -2.28 -12.60
CA ASP A 62 -11.90 -0.96 -12.43
C ASP A 62 -10.90 -0.93 -11.25
N ARG A 63 -10.71 -2.08 -10.59
CA ARG A 63 -9.80 -2.21 -9.45
C ARG A 63 -8.36 -1.97 -9.87
N ALA A 64 -7.67 -1.11 -9.13
CA ALA A 64 -6.30 -0.76 -9.47
C ALA A 64 -5.27 -1.71 -8.82
N LEU A 65 -5.64 -2.46 -7.76
CA LEU A 65 -4.80 -3.50 -7.14
C LEU A 65 -5.07 -4.88 -7.74
N SER A 66 -4.02 -5.70 -7.84
CA SER A 66 -4.19 -7.14 -8.03
C SER A 66 -4.78 -7.79 -6.77
N ASP A 67 -5.41 -8.96 -6.92
CA ASP A 67 -5.99 -9.71 -5.79
C ASP A 67 -4.98 -9.94 -4.65
N GLN A 68 -3.72 -10.29 -5.00
CA GLN A 68 -2.67 -10.48 -4.01
C GLN A 68 -2.24 -9.16 -3.36
N ALA A 69 -2.11 -8.09 -4.14
CA ALA A 69 -1.72 -6.79 -3.62
C ALA A 69 -2.76 -6.23 -2.64
N ALA A 70 -4.04 -6.34 -3.00
CA ALA A 70 -5.17 -5.93 -2.17
C ALA A 70 -5.20 -6.67 -0.84
N ALA A 71 -5.02 -8.00 -0.84
CA ALA A 71 -5.01 -8.78 0.39
C ALA A 71 -3.97 -8.28 1.42
N PHE A 72 -2.75 -7.93 0.98
CA PHE A 72 -1.71 -7.40 1.86
C PHE A 72 -2.03 -6.00 2.38
N VAL A 73 -2.56 -5.12 1.51
CA VAL A 73 -2.92 -3.75 1.88
C VAL A 73 -4.11 -3.74 2.86
N VAL A 74 -5.15 -4.52 2.58
CA VAL A 74 -6.33 -4.69 3.44
C VAL A 74 -5.90 -5.19 4.82
N ALA A 75 -5.11 -6.27 4.87
CA ALA A 75 -4.66 -6.86 6.13
C ALA A 75 -3.80 -5.88 6.95
N TYR A 76 -2.86 -5.18 6.31
CA TYR A 76 -2.05 -4.17 7.00
C TYR A 76 -2.89 -3.05 7.58
N LEU A 77 -3.86 -2.53 6.81
CA LEU A 77 -4.73 -1.46 7.27
C LEU A 77 -5.61 -1.92 8.44
N LEU A 78 -6.27 -3.08 8.33
CA LEU A 78 -7.08 -3.63 9.42
C LEU A 78 -6.26 -3.87 10.68
N GLU A 79 -5.04 -4.39 10.56
CA GLU A 79 -4.16 -4.61 11.70
C GLU A 79 -3.73 -3.30 12.35
N ARG A 80 -3.36 -2.30 11.55
CA ARG A 80 -2.96 -0.98 12.05
C ARG A 80 -4.07 -0.26 12.80
N GLU A 81 -5.31 -0.39 12.34
CA GLU A 81 -6.48 0.16 13.02
C GLU A 81 -6.94 -0.71 14.22
N GLY A 82 -6.25 -1.82 14.50
CA GLY A 82 -6.54 -2.71 15.64
C GLY A 82 -7.78 -3.58 15.44
N VAL A 83 -8.25 -3.74 14.20
CA VAL A 83 -9.43 -4.55 13.84
C VAL A 83 -9.08 -6.04 13.80
N ILE A 84 -7.84 -6.37 13.43
CA ILE A 84 -7.29 -7.73 13.49
C ILE A 84 -5.95 -7.69 14.23
N ASP A 85 -5.54 -8.83 14.77
CA ASP A 85 -4.20 -9.03 15.33
C ASP A 85 -3.51 -10.18 14.58
N LEU A 86 -2.34 -9.89 14.00
CA LEU A 86 -1.53 -10.87 13.27
C LEU A 86 -0.24 -11.25 14.03
N SER A 87 -0.07 -10.80 15.29
CA SER A 87 1.15 -11.09 16.07
C SER A 87 1.41 -12.59 16.23
N ASP A 88 0.35 -13.39 16.36
CA ASP A 88 0.41 -14.84 16.54
C ASP A 88 0.35 -15.61 15.20
N ALA A 89 0.19 -14.91 14.07
CA ALA A 89 0.20 -15.56 12.76
C ALA A 89 1.61 -16.10 12.44
N PRO A 90 1.74 -17.20 11.66
CA PRO A 90 3.06 -17.75 11.30
C PRO A 90 4.01 -16.75 10.63
N GLN A 91 3.46 -15.75 9.96
CA GLN A 91 4.20 -14.68 9.26
C GLN A 91 4.42 -13.44 10.14
N GLY A 92 3.81 -13.37 11.32
CA GLY A 92 3.85 -12.24 12.25
C GLY A 92 3.06 -11.01 11.80
N SER A 93 3.16 -9.94 12.58
CA SER A 93 2.49 -8.66 12.31
C SER A 93 2.99 -7.98 11.03
N LEU A 94 2.09 -7.47 10.18
CA LEU A 94 2.46 -6.62 9.04
C LEU A 94 2.87 -5.21 9.49
N VAL A 95 2.28 -4.71 10.57
CA VAL A 95 2.63 -3.44 11.19
C VAL A 95 4.06 -3.48 11.76
N GLU A 96 4.43 -4.54 12.48
CA GLU A 96 5.79 -4.69 13.01
C GLU A 96 6.85 -4.91 11.90
N ARG A 97 6.44 -5.51 10.78
CA ARG A 97 7.31 -5.71 9.61
C ARG A 97 7.57 -4.44 8.80
N ARG A 98 6.79 -3.38 9.00
CA ARG A 98 7.00 -2.09 8.33
C ARG A 98 8.28 -1.41 8.85
N PRO A 99 9.26 -1.08 7.98
CA PRO A 99 10.39 -0.26 8.38
C PRO A 99 9.97 1.13 8.84
N SER A 100 10.77 1.79 9.70
CA SER A 100 10.56 3.22 9.98
C SER A 100 10.70 4.05 8.70
N ALA A 101 10.11 5.25 8.67
CA ALA A 101 10.21 6.17 7.53
C ALA A 101 11.67 6.45 7.11
N GLU A 102 12.55 6.70 8.08
CA GLU A 102 13.99 6.89 7.84
C GLU A 102 14.62 5.66 7.19
N ARG A 103 14.31 4.47 7.71
CA ARG A 103 14.84 3.21 7.18
C ARG A 103 14.31 2.94 5.77
N LEU A 104 13.03 3.20 5.53
CA LEU A 104 12.39 3.03 4.23
C LEU A 104 13.03 3.94 3.18
N ARG A 105 13.32 5.21 3.56
CA ARG A 105 14.05 6.16 2.72
C ARG A 105 15.47 5.70 2.42
N GLU A 106 16.21 5.24 3.43
CA GLU A 106 17.57 4.69 3.26
C GLU A 106 17.57 3.50 2.29
N LEU A 107 16.67 2.54 2.50
CA LEU A 107 16.55 1.36 1.64
C LEU A 107 16.27 1.74 0.19
N PHE A 108 15.30 2.63 -0.03
CA PHE A 108 14.82 2.95 -1.37
C PHE A 108 15.75 3.91 -2.13
N TRP A 109 16.19 5.00 -1.49
CA TRP A 109 16.95 6.07 -2.13
C TRP A 109 18.46 5.94 -1.95
N GLU A 110 18.94 5.69 -0.72
CA GLU A 110 20.39 5.66 -0.45
C GLU A 110 21.03 4.34 -0.91
N ARG A 111 20.30 3.23 -0.75
CA ARG A 111 20.73 1.89 -1.16
C ARG A 111 20.18 1.49 -2.53
N GLU A 112 19.43 2.38 -3.17
CA GLU A 112 18.80 2.21 -4.48
C GLU A 112 18.00 0.88 -4.62
N GLN A 113 17.51 0.29 -3.53
CA GLN A 113 16.81 -0.99 -3.59
C GLN A 113 15.49 -0.86 -4.36
N THR A 114 15.14 -1.91 -5.09
CA THR A 114 13.85 -1.96 -5.79
C THR A 114 12.71 -2.23 -4.81
N LEU A 115 11.50 -1.80 -5.15
CA LEU A 115 10.29 -2.09 -4.37
C LEU A 115 10.15 -3.61 -4.10
N TRP A 116 10.47 -4.43 -5.10
CA TRP A 116 10.45 -5.89 -4.97
C TRP A 116 11.47 -6.40 -3.96
N TRP A 117 12.69 -5.85 -3.95
CA TRP A 117 13.72 -6.28 -3.00
C TRP A 117 13.37 -5.88 -1.57
N ILE A 118 12.89 -4.67 -1.35
CA ILE A 118 12.39 -4.23 -0.04
C ILE A 118 11.23 -5.13 0.41
N ALA A 119 10.34 -5.51 -0.50
CA ALA A 119 9.22 -6.41 -0.21
C ALA A 119 9.69 -7.81 0.19
N VAL A 120 10.75 -8.32 -0.44
CA VAL A 120 11.39 -9.59 -0.04
C VAL A 120 12.00 -9.49 1.35
N GLU A 121 12.72 -8.40 1.66
CA GLU A 121 13.30 -8.19 2.99
C GLU A 121 12.22 -8.11 4.08
N CYS A 122 11.07 -7.50 3.78
CA CYS A 122 9.96 -7.33 4.73
C CYS A 122 8.97 -8.51 4.71
N GLY A 123 9.08 -9.45 3.78
CA GLY A 123 8.13 -10.56 3.62
C GLY A 123 6.72 -10.11 3.26
N VAL A 124 6.57 -9.12 2.38
CA VAL A 124 5.29 -8.54 1.95
C VAL A 124 5.16 -8.47 0.42
N HIS A 125 4.00 -8.06 -0.08
CA HIS A 125 3.82 -7.70 -1.49
C HIS A 125 4.39 -6.30 -1.78
N TYR A 126 5.01 -6.09 -2.94
CA TYR A 126 5.67 -4.81 -3.27
C TYR A 126 4.70 -3.62 -3.30
N SER A 127 3.42 -3.82 -3.60
CA SER A 127 2.40 -2.75 -3.52
C SER A 127 2.22 -2.22 -2.10
N LEU A 128 2.44 -3.04 -1.07
CA LEU A 128 2.42 -2.57 0.32
C LEU A 128 3.65 -1.69 0.61
N VAL A 129 4.80 -1.99 0.01
CA VAL A 129 5.98 -1.10 0.08
C VAL A 129 5.71 0.23 -0.62
N THR A 130 5.11 0.21 -1.81
CA THR A 130 4.67 1.43 -2.51
C THR A 130 3.72 2.24 -1.64
N PHE A 131 2.79 1.57 -0.95
CA PHE A 131 1.89 2.23 -0.03
C PHE A 131 2.62 2.88 1.14
N TRP A 132 3.57 2.18 1.80
CA TRP A 132 4.36 2.77 2.88
C TRP A 132 5.18 3.98 2.43
N LEU A 133 5.76 3.96 1.22
CA LEU A 133 6.47 5.11 0.67
C LEU A 133 5.55 6.32 0.53
N TRP A 134 4.31 6.10 0.13
CA TRP A 134 3.29 7.15 0.10
C TRP A 134 2.88 7.62 1.50
N GLU A 135 2.64 6.71 2.44
CA GLU A 135 2.26 7.07 3.81
C GLU A 135 3.32 7.93 4.53
N ASP A 136 4.59 7.71 4.23
CA ASP A 136 5.73 8.44 4.81
C ASP A 136 6.22 9.62 3.96
N ASP A 137 5.50 9.98 2.89
CA ASP A 137 5.89 11.03 1.93
C ASP A 137 7.34 10.88 1.43
N VAL A 138 7.71 9.63 1.11
CA VAL A 138 8.97 9.28 0.47
C VAL A 138 8.73 9.23 -1.04
N PRO A 139 9.28 10.16 -1.84
CA PRO A 139 9.03 10.23 -3.27
C PRO A 139 9.34 8.91 -3.97
N LEU A 140 8.54 8.58 -4.98
CA LEU A 140 8.83 7.42 -5.85
C LEU A 140 9.91 7.82 -6.87
N ALA A 141 10.64 6.84 -7.39
CA ALA A 141 11.64 7.10 -8.44
C ALA A 141 11.01 6.90 -9.83
N GLU A 142 11.42 7.69 -10.83
CA GLU A 142 10.94 7.56 -12.22
C GLU A 142 11.08 6.13 -12.77
N ARG A 143 12.13 5.40 -12.37
CA ARG A 143 12.35 3.99 -12.77
C ARG A 143 11.19 3.05 -12.40
N ASN A 144 10.34 3.46 -11.47
CA ASN A 144 9.19 2.69 -11.00
C ASN A 144 7.90 3.07 -11.72
N LEU A 145 7.94 4.05 -12.62
CA LEU A 145 6.80 4.49 -13.41
C LEU A 145 6.76 3.77 -14.75
N SER A 146 5.53 3.63 -15.27
CA SER A 146 5.35 3.24 -16.67
C SER A 146 5.63 4.42 -17.60
N ASP A 147 6.05 4.17 -18.84
CA ASP A 147 6.19 5.21 -19.87
C ASP A 147 4.91 6.04 -20.05
N ALA A 148 3.73 5.43 -19.85
CA ALA A 148 2.45 6.12 -19.97
C ALA A 148 2.25 7.12 -18.82
N THR A 149 2.54 6.69 -17.60
CA THR A 149 2.49 7.53 -16.39
C THR A 149 3.48 8.69 -16.48
N GLN A 150 4.71 8.42 -16.93
CA GLN A 150 5.73 9.45 -17.08
C GLN A 150 5.28 10.54 -18.07
N ARG A 151 4.69 10.15 -19.20
CA ARG A 151 4.14 11.13 -20.17
C ARG A 151 2.98 11.94 -19.63
N GLN A 152 2.14 11.37 -18.76
CA GLN A 152 1.04 12.11 -18.13
C GLN A 152 1.60 13.20 -17.19
N ILE A 153 2.57 12.86 -16.34
CA ILE A 153 3.22 13.80 -15.42
C ILE A 153 3.95 14.93 -16.19
N GLU A 154 4.70 14.58 -17.23
CA GLU A 154 5.39 15.55 -18.09
C GLU A 154 4.40 16.45 -18.85
N GLY A 155 3.25 15.91 -19.26
CA GLY A 155 2.19 16.64 -19.96
C GLY A 155 1.41 17.61 -19.06
N GLU A 156 1.23 17.28 -17.78
CA GLU A 156 0.59 18.15 -16.78
C GLU A 156 1.53 19.26 -16.29
N SER A 157 2.84 18.98 -16.19
CA SER A 157 3.86 19.97 -15.81
C SER A 157 4.10 21.05 -16.88
N GLY A 158 3.56 20.87 -18.10
CA GLY A 158 3.77 21.74 -19.26
C GLY A 158 2.63 22.72 -19.58
N ASN A 159 1.59 22.83 -18.74
CA ASN A 159 0.41 23.67 -18.98
C ASN A 159 0.20 24.73 -17.90
#